data_AF-A0A960V616-F1
#
_entry.id   AF-A0A960V616-F1
#
_cell.length_a   1.000
_cell.length_b   1.000
_cell.length_c   1.000
_cell.angle_alpha   90.00
_cell.angle_beta   90.00
_cell.angle_gamma   90.00
#
_symmetry.space_group_name_H-M   'P 1'
#
loop_
_entity.id
_entity.type
_entity.pdbx_description
1 polymer ?
#
loop_
_entity_poly.entity_id
_entity_poly.type
_entity_poly.pdbx_seq_one_letter_code
_entity_poly.pdbx_strand_id
1 'polypeptide(L)'
;MLVTARNISFLIGVGLAIFLGVAPLVAGSLVLGGYYNPGYVYHTSLIVYNMVMGLMSLLAASLAILRHKYAVNLAILIAILHGLVLGLMLLVFREHLAVQSIEAMTLRTFVWLLISVLWRLQAGKV
;
A
#
# COMPACT_ATOMS: atom_id res chain seq x y z
N MET A 1 -4.16 -26.15 -18.81
CA MET A 1 -4.75 -25.08 -17.98
C MET A 1 -4.04 -23.77 -18.31
N LEU A 2 -4.52 -23.02 -19.32
CA LEU A 2 -3.90 -21.77 -19.73
C LEU A 2 -4.35 -20.65 -18.78
N VAL A 3 -3.50 -20.29 -17.84
CA VAL A 3 -3.67 -19.05 -17.08
C VAL A 3 -3.55 -17.91 -18.08
N THR A 4 -4.66 -17.24 -18.39
CA THR A 4 -4.65 -16.07 -19.28
C THR A 4 -3.90 -14.91 -18.61
N ALA A 5 -3.22 -14.07 -19.39
CA ALA A 5 -2.45 -12.93 -18.88
C ALA A 5 -3.24 -12.02 -17.92
N ARG A 6 -4.57 -11.95 -18.11
CA ARG A 6 -5.50 -11.23 -17.23
C ARG A 6 -5.59 -11.83 -15.82
N ASN A 7 -5.57 -13.16 -15.71
CA ASN A 7 -5.53 -13.82 -14.41
C ASN A 7 -4.18 -13.61 -13.71
N ILE A 8 -3.09 -13.52 -14.47
CA ILE A 8 -1.75 -13.26 -13.90
C ILE A 8 -1.68 -11.85 -13.30
N SER A 9 -2.11 -10.80 -14.04
CA SER A 9 -2.06 -9.43 -13.54
C SER A 9 -2.94 -9.22 -12.30
N PHE A 10 -4.08 -9.91 -12.22
CA PHE A 10 -4.91 -9.95 -11.03
C PHE A 10 -4.16 -10.50 -9.82
N LEU A 11 -3.55 -11.68 -9.97
CA LEU A 11 -2.84 -12.37 -8.91
C LEU A 11 -1.60 -11.59 -8.46
N ILE A 12 -0.90 -10.94 -9.39
CA ILE A 12 0.19 -10.01 -9.05
C ILE A 12 -0.34 -8.88 -8.19
N GLY A 13 -1.46 -8.24 -8.56
CA GLY A 13 -2.06 -7.17 -7.76
C GLY A 13 -2.44 -7.63 -6.35
N VAL A 14 -3.00 -8.83 -6.20
CA VAL A 14 -3.30 -9.44 -4.90
C VAL A 14 -2.03 -9.68 -4.10
N GLY A 15 -1.00 -10.27 -4.71
CA GLY A 15 0.29 -10.51 -4.06
C GLY A 15 0.96 -9.23 -3.58
N LEU A 16 0.94 -8.19 -4.41
CA LEU A 16 1.45 -6.86 -4.05
C LEU A 16 0.64 -6.24 -2.90
N ALA A 17 -0.69 -6.33 -2.93
CA ALA A 17 -1.53 -5.83 -1.83
C ALA A 17 -1.26 -6.56 -0.51
N ILE A 18 -1.03 -7.88 -0.55
CA ILE A 18 -0.65 -8.67 0.63
C ILE A 18 0.73 -8.24 1.14
N PHE A 19 1.72 -8.14 0.26
CA PHE A 19 3.08 -7.71 0.62
C PHE A 19 3.08 -6.31 1.24
N LEU A 20 2.42 -5.35 0.59
CA LEU A 20 2.27 -3.99 1.09
C LEU A 20 1.39 -3.91 2.35
N GLY A 21 0.62 -4.95 2.65
CA GLY A 21 -0.12 -5.10 3.90
C GLY A 21 0.75 -5.60 5.04
N VAL A 22 1.46 -6.70 4.84
CA VAL A 22 2.25 -7.38 5.88
C VAL A 22 3.52 -6.60 6.23
N ALA A 23 4.26 -6.13 5.22
CA ALA A 23 5.55 -5.48 5.44
C ALA A 23 5.51 -4.31 6.44
N PRO A 24 4.60 -3.31 6.33
CA PRO A 24 4.55 -2.21 7.29
C PRO A 24 4.05 -2.65 8.67
N LEU A 25 3.22 -3.69 8.78
CA LEU A 25 2.79 -4.23 10.07
C LEU A 25 3.97 -4.83 10.83
N VAL A 26 4.78 -5.66 10.16
CA VAL A 26 5.96 -6.27 10.76
C VAL A 26 7.00 -5.20 11.09
N ALA A 27 7.40 -4.38 10.11
CA ALA A 27 8.43 -3.36 10.32
C ALA A 27 8.01 -2.34 11.38
N GLY A 28 6.76 -1.86 11.34
CA GLY A 28 6.23 -0.91 12.31
C GLY A 28 6.18 -1.50 13.72
N SER A 29 5.76 -2.76 13.87
CA SER A 29 5.73 -3.41 15.19
C SER A 29 7.12 -3.58 15.78
N LEU A 30 8.12 -3.93 14.96
CA LEU A 30 9.51 -4.05 15.40
C LEU A 30 10.10 -2.71 15.83
N VAL A 31 9.85 -1.63 15.08
CA VAL A 31 10.34 -0.29 15.42
C VAL A 31 9.65 0.25 16.68
N LEU A 32 8.32 0.18 16.75
CA LEU A 32 7.56 0.69 17.90
C LEU A 32 7.79 -0.14 19.17
N GLY A 33 8.06 -1.44 19.03
CA GLY A 33 8.44 -2.31 20.14
C GLY A 33 9.89 -2.16 20.61
N GLY A 34 10.70 -1.33 19.95
CA GLY A 34 12.11 -1.12 20.29
C GLY A 34 13.04 -2.27 19.90
N TYR A 35 12.56 -3.24 19.12
CA TYR A 35 13.33 -4.41 18.67
C TYR A 35 14.19 -4.12 17.42
N TYR A 36 13.92 -3.02 16.72
CA TYR A 36 14.65 -2.62 15.52
C TYR A 36 14.82 -1.11 15.45
N ASN A 37 16.05 -0.63 15.24
CA ASN A 37 16.33 0.77 14.95
C ASN A 37 16.65 0.91 13.45
N PRO A 38 15.86 1.69 12.69
CA PRO A 38 16.05 1.86 11.25
C PRO A 38 17.31 2.64 10.87
N GLY A 39 18.02 3.26 11.83
CA GLY A 39 19.25 4.01 11.57
C GLY A 39 19.03 5.37 10.89
N TYR A 40 17.78 5.84 10.82
CA TYR A 40 17.40 7.16 10.32
C TYR A 40 16.31 7.78 11.19
N VAL A 41 16.16 9.10 11.10
CA VAL A 41 15.08 9.82 11.79
C VAL A 41 13.73 9.40 11.20
N TYR A 42 12.91 8.75 12.02
CA TYR A 42 11.56 8.35 11.67
C TYR A 42 10.53 9.17 12.42
N HIS A 43 9.31 9.21 11.88
CA HIS A 43 8.19 9.89 12.53
C HIS A 43 7.16 8.84 12.98
N THR A 44 6.91 8.75 14.29
CA THR A 44 6.01 7.74 14.88
C THR A 44 4.62 7.77 14.24
N SER A 45 4.07 8.96 13.99
CA SER A 45 2.76 9.12 13.32
C SER A 45 2.73 8.50 11.92
N LEU A 46 3.85 8.58 11.17
CA LEU A 46 3.96 7.99 9.84
C LEU A 46 4.05 6.46 9.90
N ILE A 47 4.71 5.91 10.93
CA ILE A 47 4.75 4.45 11.17
C ILE A 47 3.35 3.94 11.47
N VAL A 48 2.64 4.58 12.40
CA VAL A 48 1.26 4.20 12.77
C VAL A 48 0.34 4.28 11.55
N TYR A 49 0.42 5.36 10.77
CA TYR A 49 -0.32 5.49 9.52
C TYR A 49 -0.04 4.31 8.57
N ASN A 50 1.23 3.98 8.34
CA ASN A 50 1.61 2.88 7.44
C ASN A 50 1.08 1.52 7.94
N MET A 51 1.07 1.29 9.25
CA MET A 51 0.50 0.07 9.83
C MET A 51 -1.02 -0.04 9.61
N VAL A 52 -1.75 1.06 9.83
CA VAL A 52 -3.20 1.11 9.55
C VAL A 52 -3.48 0.86 8.08
N MET A 53 -2.73 1.51 7.18
CA MET A 53 -2.83 1.27 5.74
C MET A 53 -2.43 -0.16 5.36
N GLY A 54 -1.53 -0.79 6.12
CA GLY A 54 -1.21 -2.20 6.00
C GLY A 54 -2.42 -3.10 6.24
N LEU A 55 -3.20 -2.85 7.29
CA LEU A 55 -4.46 -3.56 7.54
C LEU A 55 -5.48 -3.32 6.41
N MET A 56 -5.60 -2.08 5.94
CA MET A 56 -6.48 -1.75 4.80
C MET A 56 -6.06 -2.46 3.51
N SER A 57 -4.76 -2.65 3.31
CA SER A 57 -4.20 -3.40 2.18
C SER A 57 -4.59 -4.88 2.22
N LEU A 58 -4.50 -5.51 3.40
CA LEU A 58 -4.95 -6.89 3.61
C LEU A 58 -6.47 -7.04 3.43
N LEU A 59 -7.24 -6.06 3.87
CA LEU A 59 -8.69 -6.01 3.62
C LEU A 59 -8.99 -5.91 2.12
N ALA A 60 -8.30 -5.02 1.40
CA ALA A 60 -8.45 -4.88 -0.05
C ALA A 60 -8.10 -6.17 -0.79
N ALA A 61 -7.00 -6.83 -0.41
CA ALA A 61 -6.62 -8.14 -0.96
C ALA A 61 -7.68 -9.20 -0.72
N SER A 62 -8.19 -9.30 0.51
CA SER A 62 -9.26 -10.23 0.89
C SER A 62 -10.54 -9.98 0.06
N LEU A 63 -10.97 -8.73 -0.05
CA LEU A 63 -12.11 -8.34 -0.88
C LEU A 63 -11.88 -8.67 -2.36
N ALA A 64 -10.67 -8.48 -2.87
CA ALA A 64 -10.34 -8.79 -4.26
C ALA A 64 -10.43 -10.30 -4.51
N ILE A 65 -9.85 -11.14 -3.64
CA ILE A 65 -9.92 -12.61 -3.73
C ILE A 65 -11.38 -13.07 -3.75
N LEU A 66 -12.22 -12.49 -2.89
CA LEU A 66 -13.65 -12.76 -2.82
C LEU A 66 -14.47 -12.13 -3.97
N ARG A 67 -13.82 -11.48 -4.94
CA ARG A 67 -14.45 -10.76 -6.07
C ARG A 67 -15.50 -9.73 -5.62
N HIS A 68 -15.30 -9.13 -4.45
CA HIS A 68 -16.24 -8.17 -3.89
C HIS A 68 -16.15 -6.83 -4.62
N LYS A 69 -17.30 -6.21 -4.92
CA LYS A 69 -17.40 -4.92 -5.64
C LYS A 69 -16.62 -3.76 -5.01
N TYR A 70 -16.36 -3.83 -3.70
CA TYR A 70 -15.62 -2.80 -2.97
C TYR A 70 -14.10 -2.92 -3.06
N ALA A 71 -13.54 -4.01 -3.61
CA ALA A 71 -12.09 -4.18 -3.71
C ALA A 71 -11.42 -3.03 -4.48
N VAL A 72 -12.00 -2.64 -5.62
CA VAL A 72 -11.49 -1.55 -6.46
C VAL A 72 -11.62 -0.20 -5.76
N ASN A 73 -12.76 0.06 -5.12
CA ASN A 73 -12.99 1.32 -4.40
C ASN A 73 -12.02 1.48 -3.23
N LEU A 74 -11.76 0.41 -2.48
CA LEU A 74 -10.81 0.43 -1.39
C LEU A 74 -9.37 0.61 -1.90
N ALA A 75 -8.99 -0.05 -3.01
CA ALA A 75 -7.69 0.18 -3.63
C ALA A 75 -7.49 1.65 -4.05
N ILE A 76 -8.50 2.26 -4.68
CA ILE A 76 -8.47 3.68 -5.06
C ILE A 76 -8.35 4.57 -3.83
N LEU A 77 -9.13 4.29 -2.77
CA LEU A 77 -9.05 5.05 -1.52
C LEU A 77 -7.64 4.99 -0.91
N ILE A 78 -7.02 3.80 -0.87
CA ILE A 78 -5.66 3.63 -0.38
C ILE A 78 -4.67 4.44 -1.23
N ALA A 79 -4.79 4.39 -2.57
CA ALA A 79 -3.95 5.16 -3.47
C ALA A 79 -4.07 6.68 -3.22
N ILE A 80 -5.30 7.20 -3.04
CA ILE A 80 -5.55 8.61 -2.74
C ILE A 80 -4.94 9.00 -1.40
N LEU A 81 -5.16 8.21 -0.35
CA LEU A 81 -4.61 8.51 0.98
C LEU A 81 -3.08 8.54 0.95
N HIS A 82 -2.43 7.59 0.26
CA HIS A 82 -0.98 7.60 0.08
C HIS A 82 -0.52 8.82 -0.73
N GLY A 83 -1.22 9.17 -1.80
CA GLY A 83 -0.92 10.37 -2.59
C GLY A 83 -1.05 11.67 -1.79
N LEU A 84 -2.06 11.77 -0.93
CA LEU A 84 -2.24 12.91 -0.03
C LEU A 84 -1.09 13.01 0.98
N VAL A 85 -0.73 11.89 1.62
CA VAL A 85 0.40 11.86 2.55
C VAL A 85 1.71 12.18 1.83
N LEU A 86 1.95 11.62 0.65
CA LEU A 86 3.12 11.94 -0.16
C LEU A 86 3.17 13.43 -0.52
N GLY A 87 2.03 14.02 -0.90
CA GLY A 87 1.91 15.46 -1.15
C GLY A 87 2.29 16.29 0.08
N LEU A 88 1.77 15.94 1.26
CA LEU A 88 2.14 16.59 2.52
C LEU A 88 3.63 16.43 2.83
N MET A 89 4.19 15.24 2.62
CA MET A 89 5.62 14.97 2.84
C MET A 89 6.49 15.84 1.92
N LEU A 90 6.13 16.00 0.65
CA LEU A 90 6.92 16.74 -0.33
C LEU A 90 6.76 18.27 -0.20
N LEU A 91 5.57 18.74 0.17
CA LEU A 91 5.24 20.17 0.18
C LEU A 91 5.43 20.83 1.56
N VAL A 92 5.28 20.07 2.65
CA VAL A 92 5.27 20.62 4.02
C VAL A 92 6.41 20.07 4.87
N PHE A 93 6.70 18.77 4.78
CA PHE A 93 7.59 18.10 5.73
C PHE A 93 8.92 17.62 5.13
N ARG A 94 9.28 18.09 3.93
CA ARG A 94 10.40 17.53 3.14
C ARG A 94 11.72 17.53 3.90
N GLU A 95 12.00 18.58 4.67
CA GLU A 95 13.24 18.74 5.43
C GLU A 95 13.27 17.95 6.75
N HIS A 96 12.11 17.47 7.22
CA HIS A 96 11.96 16.78 8.50
C HIS A 96 11.86 15.25 8.36
N LEU A 97 11.89 14.74 7.14
CA LEU A 97 11.66 13.34 6.83
C LEU A 97 12.89 12.72 6.17
N ALA A 98 13.22 11.50 6.62
CA ALA A 98 14.23 10.70 5.96
C ALA A 98 13.85 10.45 4.48
N VAL A 99 14.82 10.59 3.58
CA VAL A 99 14.64 10.36 2.13
C VAL A 99 14.04 8.97 1.88
N GLN A 100 14.48 7.97 2.64
CA GLN A 100 13.97 6.60 2.60
C GLN A 100 12.45 6.52 2.86
N SER A 101 11.91 7.38 3.73
CA SER A 101 10.47 7.44 3.99
C SER A 101 9.70 8.00 2.81
N ILE A 102 10.25 9.02 2.13
CA ILE A 102 9.66 9.63 0.93
C ILE A 102 9.67 8.63 -0.22
N GLU A 103 10.80 7.96 -0.46
CA GLU A 103 10.94 6.93 -1.50
C GLU A 103 9.97 5.77 -1.27
N ALA A 104 9.89 5.27 -0.03
CA ALA A 104 8.98 4.19 0.32
C ALA A 104 7.50 4.58 0.16
N MET A 105 7.14 5.83 0.50
CA MET A 105 5.78 6.35 0.29
C MET A 105 5.47 6.56 -1.21
N THR A 106 6.46 6.98 -1.98
CA THR A 106 6.35 7.13 -3.45
C THR A 106 6.09 5.78 -4.11
N LEU A 107 6.88 4.76 -3.76
CA LEU A 107 6.67 3.39 -4.23
C LEU A 107 5.27 2.88 -3.88
N ARG A 108 4.83 3.04 -2.62
CA ARG A 108 3.48 2.63 -2.19
C ARG A 108 2.39 3.32 -2.99
N THR A 109 2.50 4.64 -3.19
CA THR A 109 1.53 5.41 -3.97
C THR A 109 1.45 4.90 -5.41
N PHE A 110 2.61 4.71 -6.06
CA PHE A 110 2.66 4.24 -7.44
C PHE A 110 2.10 2.82 -7.60
N VAL A 111 2.48 1.89 -6.73
CA VAL A 111 1.99 0.51 -6.77
C VAL A 111 0.49 0.47 -6.53
N TRP A 112 -0.04 1.26 -5.59
CA TRP A 112 -1.49 1.29 -5.35
C TRP A 112 -2.26 1.89 -6.53
N LEU A 113 -1.74 2.93 -7.19
CA LEU A 113 -2.32 3.43 -8.44
C LEU A 113 -2.37 2.34 -9.52
N LEU A 114 -1.28 1.57 -9.67
CA LEU A 114 -1.23 0.46 -10.62
C LEU A 114 -2.25 -0.63 -10.27
N ILE A 115 -2.34 -1.04 -9.00
CA ILE A 115 -3.33 -2.02 -8.52
C ILE A 115 -4.75 -1.53 -8.82
N SER A 116 -5.07 -0.27 -8.51
CA SER A 116 -6.37 0.33 -8.77
C SER A 116 -6.75 0.26 -10.25
N VAL A 117 -5.83 0.62 -11.15
CA VAL A 117 -6.05 0.57 -12.60
C VAL A 117 -6.24 -0.87 -13.06
N LEU A 118 -5.35 -1.77 -12.67
CA LEU A 118 -5.40 -3.18 -13.08
C LEU A 118 -6.70 -3.85 -12.62
N TRP A 119 -7.12 -3.64 -11.37
CA TRP A 119 -8.36 -4.23 -10.87
C TRP A 119 -9.60 -3.58 -11.49
N ARG A 120 -9.59 -2.27 -11.75
CA ARG A 120 -10.71 -1.56 -12.42
C ARG A 120 -10.95 -2.10 -13.83
N LEU A 121 -9.88 -2.32 -14.61
CA LEU A 121 -9.97 -2.87 -15.96
C LEU A 121 -10.56 -4.30 -15.99
N GLN A 122 -10.48 -5.01 -14.88
CA GLN A 122 -10.97 -6.38 -14.74
C GLN A 122 -12.38 -6.45 -14.15
N ALA A 123 -12.78 -5.48 -13.34
CA ALA A 123 -14.08 -5.43 -12.67
C ALA A 123 -15.27 -5.23 -13.63
N GLY A 124 -15.07 -4.65 -14.81
CA GLY A 124 -16.13 -4.46 -15.81
C GLY A 124 -16.48 -5.69 -16.66
N LYS A 125 -15.91 -6.86 -16.36
CA LYS A 125 -16.05 -8.09 -17.16
C LYS A 125 -16.17 -9.36 -16.28
N VAL A 126 -16.77 -9.20 -15.10
CA VAL A 126 -17.20 -10.28 -14.19
C VAL A 126 -18.72 -10.32 -14.19
#